data_AF-A0A6J6SK65-F1
#
_entry.id   AF-A0A6J6SK65-F1
#
_cell.length_a   1.000
_cell.length_b   1.000
_cell.length_c   1.000
_cell.angle_alpha   90.00
_cell.angle_beta   90.00
_cell.angle_gamma   90.00
#
_symmetry.space_group_name_H-M   'P 1'
#
loop_
_entity.id
_entity.type
_entity.pdbx_description
1 polymer ?
#
loop_
_entity_poly.entity_id
_entity_poly.type
_entity_poly.pdbx_seq_one_letter_code
_entity_poly.pdbx_strand_id
1 'polypeptide(L)'
;MALLLPLATLCFDYLANGKPLRPLFLALITGVLILSSVTPLWKIRTGETSRVEAKKAFVAVAHLSRDGEKFLVPDVINFAGLKILTIKELEILLRNGDLPKNIDLSPADILNARISYQSAVGPKSLVEGAPPELIPQKGMLVEPDGLGCFRVTSKTSNLEMSFRFSEPGSLRFYTDLGENITLTAYQKNAKATKEIGVANKTWQFLSIAWPANKVKISFPNQSATTLCEISVMREK
;
A
#
# COMPACT_ATOMS: atom_id res chain seq x y z
N MET A 1 -19.09 -8.23 7.71
CA MET A 1 -20.42 -7.65 8.01
C MET A 1 -21.59 -8.61 7.68
N ALA A 2 -21.39 -9.94 7.64
CA ALA A 2 -22.46 -10.88 7.27
C ALA A 2 -23.22 -11.50 8.46
N LEU A 3 -22.75 -11.31 9.71
CA LEU A 3 -23.30 -11.94 10.92
C LEU A 3 -24.22 -11.05 11.76
N LEU A 4 -24.35 -9.76 11.44
CA LEU A 4 -25.20 -8.81 12.19
C LEU A 4 -26.67 -8.83 11.75
N LEU A 5 -26.95 -9.25 10.51
CA LEU A 5 -28.30 -9.34 9.95
C LEU A 5 -29.21 -10.38 10.63
N PRO A 6 -28.79 -11.64 10.86
CA PRO A 6 -29.68 -12.63 11.46
C PRO A 6 -29.99 -12.35 12.94
N LEU A 7 -29.03 -11.77 13.68
CA LEU A 7 -29.21 -11.36 15.08
C LEU A 7 -30.16 -10.16 15.20
N ALA A 8 -30.07 -9.19 14.30
CA ALA A 8 -31.00 -8.06 14.26
C ALA A 8 -32.44 -8.51 13.93
N THR A 9 -32.62 -9.47 13.02
CA THR A 9 -33.96 -10.01 12.70
C THR A 9 -34.56 -10.82 13.85
N LEU A 10 -33.75 -11.61 14.57
CA LEU A 10 -34.20 -12.40 15.72
C LEU A 10 -34.58 -11.54 16.94
N CYS A 11 -33.81 -10.49 17.24
CA CYS A 11 -34.19 -9.52 18.28
C CYS A 11 -35.45 -8.74 17.93
N PHE A 12 -35.69 -8.48 16.64
CA PHE A 12 -36.85 -7.71 16.19
C PHE A 12 -38.15 -8.52 16.23
N ASP A 13 -38.10 -9.82 15.90
CA ASP A 13 -39.27 -10.71 16.02
C ASP A 13 -39.72 -10.90 17.47
N TYR A 14 -38.79 -10.84 18.44
CA TYR A 14 -39.11 -10.93 19.86
C TYR A 14 -39.77 -9.63 20.40
N LEU A 15 -39.39 -8.46 19.88
CA LEU A 15 -39.88 -7.15 20.35
C LEU A 15 -41.14 -6.66 19.61
N ALA A 16 -41.42 -7.15 18.40
CA ALA A 16 -42.45 -6.59 17.51
C ALA A 16 -43.73 -7.43 17.37
N ASN A 17 -43.89 -8.51 18.13
CA ASN A 17 -45.11 -9.30 18.09
C ASN A 17 -46.31 -8.52 18.64
N GLY A 18 -47.25 -8.15 17.76
CA GLY A 18 -48.56 -7.60 18.11
C GLY A 18 -48.81 -6.11 17.84
N LYS A 19 -47.87 -5.35 17.24
CA LYS A 19 -48.10 -3.92 16.95
C LYS A 19 -48.39 -3.64 15.45
N PRO A 20 -49.44 -2.85 15.12
CA PRO A 20 -49.87 -2.60 13.73
C PRO A 20 -48.90 -1.74 12.89
N LEU A 21 -47.85 -1.19 13.49
CA LEU A 21 -46.83 -0.36 12.82
C LEU A 21 -45.64 -1.16 12.25
N ARG A 22 -45.61 -2.48 12.43
CA ARG A 22 -44.57 -3.40 11.94
C ARG A 22 -44.22 -3.26 10.45
N PRO A 23 -45.19 -3.22 9.50
CA PRO A 23 -44.84 -3.11 8.07
C PRO A 23 -44.22 -1.76 7.71
N LEU A 24 -44.60 -0.68 8.40
CA LEU A 24 -44.07 0.65 8.16
C LEU A 24 -42.60 0.75 8.62
N PHE A 25 -42.28 0.16 9.76
CA PHE A 25 -40.92 0.15 10.30
C PHE A 25 -39.98 -0.75 9.47
N LEU A 26 -40.47 -1.90 9.01
CA LEU A 26 -39.73 -2.77 8.08
C LEU A 26 -39.48 -2.08 6.74
N ALA A 27 -40.47 -1.37 6.20
CA ALA A 27 -40.28 -0.58 4.98
C ALA A 27 -39.23 0.52 5.15
N LEU A 28 -39.19 1.17 6.32
CA LEU A 28 -38.23 2.24 6.61
C LEU A 28 -36.80 1.70 6.78
N ILE A 29 -36.62 0.60 7.51
CA ILE A 29 -35.31 -0.08 7.64
C ILE A 29 -34.83 -0.59 6.27
N THR A 30 -35.72 -1.20 5.49
CA THR A 30 -35.40 -1.69 4.15
C THR A 30 -35.04 -0.52 3.21
N GLY A 31 -35.77 0.59 3.29
CA GLY A 31 -35.47 1.81 2.53
C GLY A 31 -34.09 2.39 2.88
N VAL A 32 -33.73 2.45 4.17
CA VAL A 32 -32.41 2.92 4.63
C VAL A 32 -31.29 1.96 4.19
N LEU A 33 -31.52 0.64 4.24
CA LEU A 33 -30.58 -0.38 3.76
C LEU A 33 -30.38 -0.30 2.24
N ILE A 34 -31.44 -0.05 1.48
CA ILE A 34 -31.34 0.15 0.02
C ILE A 34 -30.59 1.45 -0.28
N LEU A 35 -30.91 2.56 0.37
CA LEU A 35 -30.23 3.86 0.17
C LEU A 35 -28.74 3.79 0.51
N SER A 36 -28.37 3.11 1.60
CA SER A 36 -26.97 2.91 1.99
C SER A 36 -26.20 1.96 1.07
N SER A 37 -26.88 1.06 0.36
CA SER A 37 -26.26 0.13 -0.60
C SER A 37 -26.16 0.73 -2.01
N VAL A 38 -27.13 1.57 -2.42
CA VAL A 38 -27.17 2.19 -3.75
C VAL A 38 -26.20 3.36 -3.88
N THR A 39 -25.98 4.14 -2.81
CA THR A 39 -25.04 5.28 -2.83
C THR A 39 -23.58 4.92 -3.17
N PRO A 40 -22.95 3.86 -2.61
CA PRO A 40 -21.61 3.47 -3.03
C PRO A 40 -21.58 2.91 -4.45
N LEU A 41 -22.61 2.17 -4.87
CA LEU A 41 -22.71 1.62 -6.24
C LEU A 41 -22.89 2.72 -7.30
N TRP A 42 -23.63 3.79 -6.99
CA TRP A 42 -23.82 4.92 -7.89
C TRP A 42 -22.53 5.73 -8.04
N LYS A 43 -21.77 5.94 -6.95
CA LYS A 43 -20.45 6.60 -6.98
C LYS A 43 -19.39 5.82 -7.77
N ILE A 44 -19.46 4.48 -7.74
CA ILE A 44 -18.62 3.60 -8.56
C ILE A 44 -19.01 3.72 -10.05
N ARG A 45 -20.31 3.79 -10.34
CA ARG A 45 -20.84 3.92 -11.71
C ARG A 45 -20.56 5.28 -12.36
N THR A 46 -20.50 6.37 -11.60
CA THR A 46 -20.21 7.72 -12.11
C THR A 46 -18.71 8.02 -12.26
N GLY A 47 -17.82 7.12 -11.80
CA GLY A 47 -16.37 7.34 -11.80
C GLY A 47 -15.91 8.47 -10.87
N GLU A 48 -16.80 8.98 -10.02
CA GLU A 48 -16.55 10.15 -9.17
C GLU A 48 -15.56 9.82 -8.05
N THR A 49 -15.64 8.62 -7.47
CA THR A 49 -14.66 8.14 -6.47
C THR A 49 -13.25 8.07 -7.06
N SER A 50 -13.12 7.53 -8.28
CA SER A 50 -11.83 7.41 -8.97
C SER A 50 -11.22 8.78 -9.29
N ARG A 51 -12.05 9.78 -9.64
CA ARG A 51 -11.58 11.16 -9.85
C ARG A 51 -11.12 11.83 -8.57
N VAL A 52 -11.81 11.63 -7.45
CA VAL A 52 -11.40 12.19 -6.14
C VAL A 52 -10.10 11.54 -5.65
N GLU A 53 -9.98 10.23 -5.75
CA GLU A 53 -8.75 9.50 -5.40
C GLU A 53 -7.57 9.90 -6.27
N ALA A 54 -7.77 10.05 -7.58
CA ALA A 54 -6.74 10.54 -8.49
C ALA A 54 -6.30 11.97 -8.15
N LYS A 55 -7.24 12.86 -7.79
CA LYS A 55 -6.91 14.21 -7.32
C LYS A 55 -6.12 14.18 -6.01
N LYS A 56 -6.50 13.32 -5.06
CA LYS A 56 -5.75 13.15 -3.80
C LYS A 56 -4.34 12.65 -4.04
N ALA A 57 -4.18 11.62 -4.88
CA ALA A 57 -2.87 11.10 -5.25
C ALA A 57 -2.00 12.20 -5.90
N PHE A 58 -2.59 12.98 -6.81
CA PHE A 58 -1.91 14.11 -7.45
C PHE A 58 -1.45 15.17 -6.44
N VAL A 59 -2.34 15.64 -5.56
CA VAL A 59 -1.99 16.64 -4.53
C VAL A 59 -0.97 16.05 -3.56
N ALA A 60 -1.07 14.77 -3.18
CA ALA A 60 -0.09 14.10 -2.32
C ALA A 60 1.32 14.07 -2.93
N VAL A 61 1.45 13.70 -4.21
CA VAL A 61 2.74 13.75 -4.91
C VAL A 61 3.26 15.19 -5.02
N ALA A 62 2.35 16.16 -5.20
CA ALA A 62 2.73 17.56 -5.26
C ALA A 62 3.29 18.06 -3.92
N HIS A 63 2.68 17.65 -2.81
CA HIS A 63 3.22 17.92 -1.48
C HIS A 63 4.62 17.34 -1.31
N LEU A 64 4.85 16.08 -1.69
CA LEU A 64 6.18 15.44 -1.62
C LEU A 64 7.22 16.17 -2.49
N SER A 65 6.83 16.59 -3.69
CA SER A 65 7.71 17.33 -4.61
C SER A 65 8.07 18.72 -4.08
N ARG A 66 7.09 19.45 -3.54
CA ARG A 66 7.31 20.76 -2.92
C ARG A 66 8.29 20.68 -1.74
N ASP A 67 8.23 19.60 -0.98
CA ASP A 67 9.10 19.37 0.17
C ASP A 67 10.51 18.87 -0.25
N GLY A 68 10.79 18.80 -1.57
CA GLY A 68 12.10 18.48 -2.13
C GLY A 68 12.44 16.99 -2.08
N GLU A 69 11.45 16.13 -1.93
CA GLU A 69 11.70 14.71 -1.76
C GLU A 69 12.09 13.99 -3.05
N LYS A 70 12.96 12.97 -2.92
CA LYS A 70 13.47 12.21 -4.06
C LYS A 70 12.44 11.22 -4.58
N PHE A 71 12.20 11.24 -5.89
CA PHE A 71 11.38 10.26 -6.60
C PHE A 71 12.26 9.24 -7.33
N LEU A 72 11.86 7.97 -7.29
CA LEU A 72 12.57 6.85 -7.95
C LEU A 72 11.88 6.41 -9.23
N VAL A 73 10.57 6.66 -9.35
CA VAL A 73 9.81 6.42 -10.57
C VAL A 73 9.53 7.78 -11.19
N PRO A 74 10.27 8.18 -12.25
CA PRO A 74 10.19 9.53 -12.81
C PRO A 74 8.92 9.75 -13.64
N ASP A 75 8.25 8.67 -14.02
CA ASP A 75 7.32 8.69 -15.13
C ASP A 75 5.86 8.48 -14.68
N VAL A 76 5.07 9.49 -15.01
CA VAL A 76 3.61 9.44 -15.18
C VAL A 76 2.81 9.36 -13.88
N ILE A 77 2.37 10.53 -13.42
CA ILE A 77 1.17 10.60 -12.59
C ILE A 77 -0.03 10.52 -13.54
N ASN A 78 -0.71 9.36 -13.56
CA ASN A 78 -1.93 9.20 -14.35
C ASN A 78 -3.10 9.90 -13.65
N PHE A 79 -3.48 11.07 -14.18
CA PHE A 79 -4.65 11.80 -13.71
C PHE A 79 -5.93 11.20 -14.31
N ALA A 80 -6.56 10.26 -13.61
CA ALA A 80 -7.91 9.75 -13.93
C ALA A 80 -8.14 9.46 -15.43
N GLY A 81 -7.12 8.96 -16.14
CA GLY A 81 -7.17 8.64 -17.58
C GLY A 81 -7.14 9.83 -18.55
N LEU A 82 -6.91 11.07 -18.08
CA LEU A 82 -7.04 12.29 -18.90
C LEU A 82 -5.72 12.99 -19.19
N LYS A 83 -4.73 12.95 -18.28
CA LYS A 83 -3.43 13.56 -18.52
C LYS A 83 -2.33 12.83 -17.76
N ILE A 84 -1.29 12.47 -18.49
CA ILE A 84 -0.03 11.98 -17.95
C ILE A 84 0.83 13.21 -17.70
N LEU A 85 1.19 13.45 -16.43
CA LEU A 85 2.09 14.54 -16.06
C LEU A 85 3.40 13.95 -15.52
N THR A 86 4.50 14.57 -15.91
CA THR A 86 5.82 14.37 -15.31
C THR A 86 5.90 15.10 -13.96
N ILE A 87 6.83 14.69 -13.10
CA ILE A 87 7.10 15.37 -11.82
C ILE A 87 7.50 16.84 -12.05
N LYS A 88 8.23 17.13 -13.13
CA LYS A 88 8.63 18.50 -13.49
C LYS A 88 7.42 19.37 -13.86
N GLU A 89 6.45 18.83 -14.58
CA GLU A 89 5.21 19.56 -14.89
C GLU A 89 4.37 19.78 -13.62
N LEU A 90 4.39 18.84 -12.67
CA LEU A 90 3.77 19.01 -11.37
C LEU A 90 4.40 20.17 -10.58
N GLU A 91 5.72 20.28 -10.58
CA GLU A 91 6.45 21.39 -9.95
C GLU A 91 6.06 22.74 -10.54
N ILE A 92 5.81 22.81 -11.85
CA ILE A 92 5.34 24.03 -12.51
C ILE A 92 3.93 24.40 -12.02
N LEU A 93 3.01 23.43 -11.96
CA LEU A 93 1.65 23.66 -11.45
C LEU A 93 1.63 24.07 -9.97
N LEU A 94 2.51 23.47 -9.17
CA LEU A 94 2.76 23.87 -7.77
C LEU A 94 3.18 25.33 -7.66
N ARG A 95 4.19 25.74 -8.44
CA ARG A 95 4.72 27.12 -8.42
C ARG A 95 3.68 28.14 -8.88
N ASN A 96 2.84 27.79 -9.84
CA ASN A 96 1.79 28.66 -10.36
C ASN A 96 0.54 28.72 -9.46
N GLY A 97 0.43 27.84 -8.46
CA GLY A 97 -0.75 27.76 -7.59
C GLY A 97 -1.97 27.12 -8.25
N ASP A 98 -1.77 26.35 -9.32
CA ASP A 98 -2.79 25.71 -10.16
C ASP A 98 -3.24 24.34 -9.62
N LEU A 99 -2.75 23.94 -8.44
CA LEU A 99 -3.21 22.71 -7.80
C LEU A 99 -4.67 22.83 -7.35
N PRO A 100 -5.44 21.71 -7.38
CA PRO A 100 -6.75 21.66 -6.75
C PRO A 100 -6.69 22.13 -5.30
N LYS A 101 -7.37 23.24 -5.02
CA LYS A 101 -7.49 23.80 -3.67
C LYS A 101 -8.54 23.00 -2.88
N ASN A 102 -8.44 23.00 -1.55
CA ASN A 102 -9.39 22.36 -0.62
C ASN A 102 -9.44 20.82 -0.68
N ILE A 103 -8.35 20.17 -1.07
CA ILE A 103 -8.23 18.71 -0.92
C ILE A 103 -7.54 18.40 0.40
N ASP A 104 -8.30 17.81 1.33
CA ASP A 104 -7.75 17.30 2.58
C ASP A 104 -7.02 15.97 2.33
N LEU A 105 -5.75 15.92 2.69
CA LEU A 105 -4.89 14.76 2.53
C LEU A 105 -4.75 14.02 3.85
N SER A 106 -5.14 12.75 3.85
CA SER A 106 -4.88 11.88 4.99
C SER A 106 -3.43 11.39 5.00
N PRO A 107 -2.90 10.92 6.14
CA PRO A 107 -1.60 10.26 6.20
C PRO A 107 -1.48 9.04 5.27
N ALA A 108 -2.59 8.37 4.97
CA ALA A 108 -2.62 7.25 4.04
C ALA A 108 -2.43 7.70 2.58
N ASP A 109 -2.97 8.87 2.20
CA ASP A 109 -2.79 9.44 0.85
C ASP A 109 -1.30 9.76 0.59
N ILE A 110 -0.62 10.35 1.58
CA ILE A 110 0.82 10.59 1.52
C ILE A 110 1.60 9.28 1.44
N LEU A 111 1.28 8.30 2.30
CA LEU A 111 1.97 7.01 2.30
C LEU A 111 1.78 6.25 0.98
N ASN A 112 0.60 6.32 0.37
CA ASN A 112 0.31 5.79 -0.96
C ASN A 112 1.17 6.47 -2.04
N ALA A 113 1.35 7.79 -1.97
CA ALA A 113 2.23 8.50 -2.90
C ALA A 113 3.70 8.08 -2.72
N ARG A 114 4.17 7.97 -1.47
CA ARG A 114 5.55 7.49 -1.17
C ARG A 114 5.79 6.09 -1.74
N ILE A 115 4.95 5.12 -1.40
CA ILE A 115 5.14 3.75 -1.91
C ILE A 115 5.07 3.71 -3.44
N SER A 116 4.23 4.53 -4.07
CA SER A 116 4.07 4.56 -5.52
C SER A 116 5.29 5.12 -6.25
N TYR A 117 5.83 6.26 -5.80
CA TYR A 117 6.83 7.01 -6.57
C TYR A 117 8.23 7.04 -5.95
N GLN A 118 8.34 6.72 -4.67
CA GLN A 118 9.62 6.71 -3.95
C GLN A 118 10.12 5.28 -3.69
N SER A 119 9.43 4.24 -4.19
CA SER A 119 9.91 2.86 -4.16
C SER A 119 9.98 2.25 -5.57
N ALA A 120 11.04 1.50 -5.82
CA ALA A 120 11.28 0.85 -7.11
C ALA A 120 12.11 -0.42 -6.93
N VAL A 121 11.91 -1.38 -7.83
CA VAL A 121 12.77 -2.55 -7.99
C VAL A 121 13.53 -2.44 -9.31
N GLY A 122 14.84 -2.71 -9.28
CA GLY A 122 15.66 -2.63 -10.48
C GLY A 122 16.99 -3.41 -10.37
N PRO A 123 17.79 -3.45 -11.45
CA PRO A 123 19.06 -4.17 -11.47
C PRO A 123 20.19 -3.47 -10.70
N LYS A 124 19.99 -2.22 -10.28
CA LYS A 124 20.95 -1.41 -9.53
C LYS A 124 20.25 -0.69 -8.38
N SER A 125 21.00 -0.39 -7.33
CA SER A 125 20.53 0.50 -6.27
C SER A 125 20.27 1.90 -6.84
N LEU A 126 19.11 2.47 -6.53
CA LEU A 126 18.74 3.85 -6.88
C LEU A 126 18.91 4.83 -5.71
N VAL A 127 19.17 4.29 -4.51
CA VAL A 127 19.28 5.03 -3.26
C VAL A 127 20.42 4.44 -2.43
N GLU A 128 21.39 5.28 -2.13
CA GLU A 128 22.45 4.98 -1.15
C GLU A 128 21.95 5.25 0.26
N GLY A 129 22.42 4.46 1.23
CA GLY A 129 22.10 4.59 2.65
C GLY A 129 22.42 3.32 3.41
N ALA A 130 22.13 3.31 4.71
CA ALA A 130 22.37 2.16 5.56
C ALA A 130 21.54 0.92 5.13
N PRO A 131 22.10 -0.30 5.31
CA PRO A 131 21.36 -1.55 5.16
C PRO A 131 20.07 -1.55 5.99
N PRO A 132 18.91 -1.88 5.41
CA PRO A 132 17.69 -2.00 6.18
C PRO A 132 17.76 -3.19 7.14
N GLU A 133 17.02 -3.09 8.24
CA GLU A 133 16.95 -4.15 9.23
C GLU A 133 15.81 -5.11 8.92
N LEU A 134 16.13 -6.38 8.72
CA LEU A 134 15.15 -7.45 8.64
C LEU A 134 14.54 -7.68 10.02
N ILE A 135 13.21 -7.57 10.09
CA ILE A 135 12.38 -7.84 11.26
C ILE A 135 11.90 -9.29 11.15
N PRO A 136 12.36 -10.20 12.05
CA PRO A 136 11.90 -11.58 12.08
C PRO A 136 10.37 -11.71 12.14
N GLN A 137 9.82 -12.64 11.38
CA GLN A 137 8.39 -12.94 11.33
C GLN A 137 8.14 -14.39 11.73
N LYS A 138 6.97 -14.66 12.31
CA LYS A 138 6.60 -16.02 12.70
C LYS A 138 6.55 -16.93 11.46
N GLY A 139 7.28 -18.04 11.50
CA GLY A 139 7.32 -19.01 10.39
C GLY A 139 8.38 -18.70 9.32
N MET A 140 9.13 -17.62 9.48
CA MET A 140 10.32 -17.31 8.69
C MET A 140 11.55 -17.92 9.34
N LEU A 141 12.43 -18.52 8.53
CA LEU A 141 13.76 -18.98 8.93
C LEU A 141 14.79 -18.12 8.20
N VAL A 142 15.85 -17.73 8.90
CA VAL A 142 16.92 -16.88 8.37
C VAL A 142 18.24 -17.57 8.64
N GLU A 143 18.92 -18.00 7.59
CA GLU A 143 20.19 -18.73 7.66
C GLU A 143 21.28 -17.95 6.92
N PRO A 144 22.53 -17.89 7.42
CA PRO A 144 23.63 -17.29 6.68
C PRO A 144 23.86 -18.01 5.33
N ASP A 145 24.06 -17.25 4.26
CA ASP A 145 24.26 -17.74 2.89
C ASP A 145 25.55 -17.13 2.30
N GLY A 146 26.69 -17.39 2.96
CA GLY A 146 28.00 -16.88 2.56
C GLY A 146 28.31 -15.46 3.06
N LEU A 147 29.16 -14.73 2.32
CA LEU A 147 29.73 -13.43 2.70
C LEU A 147 28.67 -12.33 2.83
N GLY A 148 28.05 -12.20 4.01
CA GLY A 148 27.15 -11.09 4.34
C GLY A 148 25.75 -11.19 3.74
N CYS A 149 25.36 -12.37 3.27
CA CYS A 149 24.03 -12.66 2.75
C CYS A 149 23.31 -13.65 3.66
N PHE A 150 21.98 -13.64 3.58
CA PHE A 150 21.10 -14.51 4.34
C PHE A 150 20.10 -15.15 3.39
N ARG A 151 19.93 -16.47 3.50
CA ARG A 151 18.83 -17.19 2.88
C ARG A 151 17.64 -17.12 3.83
N VAL A 152 16.55 -16.53 3.34
CA VAL A 152 15.30 -16.43 4.07
C VAL A 152 14.32 -17.41 3.48
N THR A 153 13.78 -18.30 4.31
CA THR A 153 12.78 -19.30 3.89
C THR A 153 11.50 -19.19 4.70
N SER A 154 10.39 -19.60 4.11
CA SER A 154 9.08 -19.69 4.75
C SER A 154 8.68 -21.14 4.95
N LYS A 155 8.01 -21.43 6.07
CA LYS A 155 7.36 -22.73 6.29
C LYS A 155 6.14 -22.95 5.40
N THR A 156 5.64 -21.91 4.74
CA THR A 156 4.53 -21.96 3.79
C THR A 156 5.01 -21.61 2.38
N SER A 157 4.14 -21.77 1.38
CA SER A 157 4.41 -21.36 0.00
C SER A 157 4.57 -19.85 -0.19
N ASN A 158 4.20 -19.05 0.82
CA ASN A 158 4.19 -17.59 0.74
C ASN A 158 5.27 -17.06 1.68
N LEU A 159 6.24 -16.32 1.15
CA LEU A 159 7.29 -15.70 1.93
C LEU A 159 6.94 -14.25 2.23
N GLU A 160 6.74 -13.94 3.51
CA GLU A 160 6.55 -12.58 3.99
C GLU A 160 7.76 -12.12 4.80
N MET A 161 8.35 -11.01 4.39
CA MET A 161 9.49 -10.40 5.06
C MET A 161 9.14 -8.98 5.45
N SER A 162 9.63 -8.50 6.59
CA SER A 162 9.44 -7.11 7.02
C SER A 162 10.77 -6.44 7.28
N PHE A 163 10.87 -5.19 6.86
CA PHE A 163 12.09 -4.42 6.94
C PHE A 163 11.83 -3.07 7.61
N ARG A 164 12.80 -2.61 8.39
CA ARG A 164 12.89 -1.23 8.87
C ARG A 164 13.97 -0.49 8.10
N PHE A 165 13.60 0.66 7.55
CA PHE A 165 14.49 1.62 6.91
C PHE A 165 14.60 2.84 7.83
N SER A 166 15.69 2.98 8.59
CA SER A 166 15.91 4.16 9.44
C SER A 166 16.14 5.44 8.63
N GLU A 167 16.64 5.28 7.42
CA GLU A 167 16.88 6.31 6.42
C GLU A 167 16.60 5.75 5.01
N PRO A 168 16.55 6.58 3.95
CA PRO A 168 16.50 6.11 2.58
C PRO A 168 17.59 5.08 2.31
N GLY A 169 17.26 3.98 1.62
CA GLY A 169 18.22 2.91 1.40
C GLY A 169 17.70 1.87 0.42
N SER A 170 18.49 0.82 0.23
CA SER A 170 18.15 -0.29 -0.65
C SER A 170 18.51 -1.62 -0.01
N LEU A 171 17.75 -2.66 -0.32
CA LEU A 171 18.17 -4.04 -0.06
C LEU A 171 18.38 -4.77 -1.37
N ARG A 172 19.37 -5.64 -1.38
CA ARG A 172 19.66 -6.51 -2.50
C ARG A 172 19.05 -7.88 -2.25
N PHE A 173 18.32 -8.40 -3.23
CA PHE A 173 17.69 -9.70 -3.12
C PHE A 173 17.78 -10.50 -4.42
N TYR A 174 17.73 -11.81 -4.27
CA TYR A 174 17.70 -12.78 -5.36
C TYR A 174 16.56 -13.77 -5.09
N THR A 175 15.81 -14.06 -6.14
CA THR A 175 14.68 -14.97 -6.10
C THR A 175 14.79 -15.96 -7.26
N ASP A 176 14.39 -17.21 -7.01
CA ASP A 176 14.31 -18.25 -8.04
C ASP A 176 13.07 -18.08 -8.95
N LEU A 177 12.00 -17.45 -8.46
CA LEU A 177 10.71 -17.30 -9.13
C LEU A 177 10.40 -15.82 -9.39
N GLY A 178 10.25 -15.45 -10.66
CA GLY A 178 9.91 -14.11 -11.08
C GLY A 178 8.40 -13.97 -10.99
N GLU A 179 7.93 -13.01 -10.18
CA GLU A 179 6.52 -12.82 -9.91
C GLU A 179 6.21 -11.35 -9.57
N ASN A 180 4.94 -11.03 -9.36
CA ASN A 180 4.58 -9.75 -8.78
C ASN A 180 4.63 -9.86 -7.25
N ILE A 181 5.54 -9.12 -6.64
CA ILE A 181 5.59 -9.01 -5.18
C ILE A 181 4.63 -7.92 -4.72
N THR A 182 4.08 -8.11 -3.53
CA THR A 182 3.29 -7.07 -2.86
C THR A 182 4.16 -6.34 -1.86
N LEU A 183 4.43 -5.05 -2.11
CA LEU A 183 5.06 -4.15 -1.16
C LEU A 183 3.98 -3.48 -0.31
N THR A 184 4.07 -3.57 1.01
CA THR A 184 3.15 -2.91 1.95
C THR A 184 3.92 -2.04 2.92
N ALA A 185 3.69 -0.73 2.90
CA ALA A 185 4.27 0.20 3.88
C ALA A 185 3.28 0.47 5.02
N TYR A 186 3.79 0.61 6.23
CA TYR A 186 3.02 0.97 7.43
C TYR A 186 3.62 2.20 8.08
N GLN A 187 2.78 3.19 8.39
CA GLN A 187 3.19 4.40 9.12
C GLN A 187 2.07 4.87 10.04
N LYS A 188 2.31 4.85 11.35
CA LYS A 188 1.28 5.12 12.38
C LYS A 188 0.05 4.22 12.14
N ASN A 189 -1.11 4.81 11.84
CA ASN A 189 -2.37 4.10 11.56
C ASN A 189 -2.63 3.94 10.05
N ALA A 190 -1.69 4.32 9.18
CA ALA A 190 -1.82 4.23 7.74
C ALA A 190 -1.14 2.97 7.19
N LYS A 191 -1.75 2.41 6.14
CA LYS A 191 -1.25 1.28 5.36
C LYS A 191 -1.38 1.63 3.87
N ALA A 192 -0.31 1.38 3.12
CA ALA A 192 -0.28 1.55 1.67
C ALA A 192 0.30 0.30 1.01
N THR A 193 -0.20 -0.06 -0.17
CA THR A 193 0.23 -1.26 -0.89
C THR A 193 0.54 -0.93 -2.35
N LYS A 194 1.57 -1.58 -2.91
CA LYS A 194 1.95 -1.52 -4.32
C LYS A 194 2.40 -2.89 -4.80
N GLU A 195 1.96 -3.30 -5.97
CA GLU A 195 2.51 -4.47 -6.67
C GLU A 195 3.69 -4.05 -7.54
N ILE A 196 4.75 -4.86 -7.55
CA ILE A 196 5.95 -4.61 -8.34
C ILE A 196 6.41 -5.94 -8.96
N GLY A 197 6.69 -5.93 -10.25
CA GLY A 197 7.26 -7.11 -10.92
C GLY A 197 8.71 -7.34 -10.53
N VAL A 198 9.05 -8.60 -10.23
CA VAL A 198 10.42 -9.07 -10.01
C VAL A 198 10.80 -10.11 -11.06
N ALA A 199 12.06 -10.11 -11.47
CA ALA A 199 12.61 -11.04 -12.43
C ALA A 199 13.14 -12.28 -11.71
N ASN A 200 13.05 -13.45 -12.35
CA ASN A 200 13.64 -14.68 -11.82
C ASN A 200 15.14 -14.70 -12.01
N LYS A 201 15.83 -15.43 -11.12
CA LYS A 201 17.23 -15.83 -11.26
C LYS A 201 18.19 -14.68 -11.56
N THR A 202 17.89 -13.49 -11.05
CA THR A 202 18.75 -12.32 -11.16
C THR A 202 18.76 -11.57 -9.85
N TRP A 203 19.90 -10.94 -9.55
CA TRP A 203 19.99 -10.00 -8.46
C TRP A 203 19.22 -8.73 -8.79
N GLN A 204 18.44 -8.26 -7.82
CA GLN A 204 17.68 -7.02 -7.91
C GLN A 204 17.82 -6.23 -6.61
N PHE A 205 17.58 -4.94 -6.71
CA PHE A 205 17.55 -4.02 -5.59
C PHE A 205 16.13 -3.49 -5.43
N LEU A 206 15.59 -3.58 -4.21
CA LEU A 206 14.44 -2.79 -3.80
C LEU A 206 14.98 -1.52 -3.14
N SER A 207 14.75 -0.38 -3.79
CA SER A 207 15.13 0.94 -3.28
C SER A 207 13.92 1.66 -2.70
N ILE A 208 14.12 2.30 -1.54
CA ILE A 208 13.12 3.08 -0.81
C ILE A 208 13.74 4.44 -0.48
N ALA A 209 13.17 5.52 -1.03
CA ALA A 209 13.72 6.88 -0.90
C ALA A 209 13.23 7.66 0.33
N TRP A 210 12.65 6.98 1.33
CA TRP A 210 12.17 7.60 2.56
C TRP A 210 12.38 6.66 3.78
N PRO A 211 12.51 7.21 5.00
CA PRO A 211 12.57 6.39 6.21
C PRO A 211 11.22 5.71 6.47
N ALA A 212 11.25 4.41 6.75
CA ALA A 212 10.04 3.61 6.95
C ALA A 212 10.23 2.63 8.12
N ASN A 213 9.37 2.75 9.14
CA ASN A 213 9.41 1.88 10.32
C ASN A 213 9.12 0.42 10.00
N LYS A 214 8.24 0.17 9.02
CA LYS A 214 7.90 -1.17 8.58
C LYS A 214 7.46 -1.17 7.12
N VAL A 215 8.22 -1.88 6.31
CA VAL A 215 7.88 -2.22 4.93
C VAL A 215 7.85 -3.74 4.83
N LYS A 216 6.69 -4.29 4.50
CA LYS A 216 6.49 -5.72 4.28
C LYS A 216 6.60 -6.03 2.80
N ILE A 217 7.31 -7.09 2.46
CA ILE A 217 7.37 -7.67 1.13
C ILE A 217 6.73 -9.06 1.21
N SER A 218 5.70 -9.30 0.40
CA SER A 218 5.07 -10.61 0.29
C SER A 218 5.34 -11.20 -1.11
N PHE A 219 5.95 -12.38 -1.13
CA PHE A 219 6.18 -13.22 -2.30
C PHE A 219 5.16 -14.36 -2.30
N PRO A 220 4.10 -14.29 -3.12
CA PRO A 220 2.96 -15.20 -2.99
C PRO A 220 3.24 -16.65 -3.38
N ASN A 221 4.24 -16.93 -4.23
CA ASN A 221 4.52 -18.31 -4.68
C ASN A 221 5.94 -18.78 -4.34
N GLN A 222 6.62 -18.10 -3.43
CA GLN A 222 8.00 -18.35 -3.10
C GLN A 222 8.18 -18.79 -1.66
N SER A 223 8.94 -19.86 -1.47
CA SER A 223 9.34 -20.37 -0.15
C SER A 223 10.75 -19.96 0.27
N ALA A 224 11.56 -19.37 -0.62
CA ALA A 224 12.94 -19.00 -0.34
C ALA A 224 13.43 -17.79 -1.17
N THR A 225 14.14 -16.86 -0.54
CA THR A 225 14.79 -15.69 -1.17
C THR A 225 16.14 -15.44 -0.50
N THR A 226 17.19 -15.17 -1.27
CA THR A 226 18.48 -14.74 -0.71
C THR A 226 18.51 -13.22 -0.62
N LEU A 227 18.91 -12.68 0.53
CA LEU A 227 19.04 -11.27 0.82
C LEU A 227 20.50 -10.93 1.13
N CYS A 228 20.98 -9.81 0.63
CA CYS A 228 22.28 -9.25 0.97
C CYS A 228 22.11 -7.76 1.32
N GLU A 229 23.14 -7.16 1.90
CA GLU A 229 23.12 -5.74 2.29
C GLU A 229 21.94 -5.43 3.24
N ILE A 230 21.73 -6.33 4.19
CA ILE A 230 20.76 -6.19 5.28
C ILE A 230 21.45 -6.37 6.62
N SER A 231 20.84 -5.86 7.67
CA SER A 231 21.13 -6.26 9.05
C SER A 231 19.94 -7.05 9.60
N VAL A 232 20.17 -8.00 10.51
CA VAL A 232 19.09 -8.79 11.12
C VAL A 232 18.84 -8.26 12.53
N MET A 233 17.59 -7.87 12.81
CA MET A 233 17.20 -7.41 14.13
C MET A 233 17.29 -8.58 15.11
N ARG A 234 18.13 -8.45 16.15
CA ARG A 234 18.22 -9.44 17.23
C ARG A 234 16.99 -9.32 18.12
N GLU A 235 16.30 -10.43 18.35
CA GLU A 235 15.28 -10.52 19.40
C GLU A 235 15.98 -10.24 20.76
N LYS A 236 15.39 -9.33 21.56
CA LYS A 236 15.82 -9.07 22.93
C LYS A 236 15.14 -10.02 23.89
#